data_AF-A0A2M7H5W6-F1
#
_entry.id   AF-A0A2M7H5W6-F1
#
_cell.length_a   1.000
_cell.length_b   1.000
_cell.length_c   1.000
_cell.angle_alpha   90.00
_cell.angle_beta   90.00
_cell.angle_gamma   90.00
#
_symmetry.space_group_name_H-M   'P 1'
#
loop_
_entity.id
_entity.type
_entity.pdbx_description
1 polymer ?
#
loop_
_entity_poly.entity_id
_entity_poly.type
_entity_poly.pdbx_seq_one_letter_code
_entity_poly.pdbx_strand_id
1 'polypeptide(L)'
;MEKKLIDALLQARNRGLYSRITDCGGGGLSSAVGEMAAETGVHVYLDRVPLKYTGLSYTEIWISESQERMVLAVPPNCVEELLTLFADNDVEATVIGEFTNDRRLQLFYHEELVCDLNMEFLHHGRPQLRAEAVWEKPGHDEPDFAPPQDLTKSLLQVLGAWNV
;
A
#
# COMPACT_ATOMS: atom_id res chain seq x y z
N MET A 1 2.77 -13.15 -12.22
CA MET A 1 1.52 -12.87 -11.51
C MET A 1 1.20 -11.39 -11.64
N GLU A 2 2.12 -10.50 -11.29
CA GLU A 2 2.07 -9.05 -11.53
C GLU A 2 1.49 -8.61 -12.90
N LYS A 3 2.00 -9.13 -14.03
CA LYS A 3 1.47 -8.76 -15.36
C LYS A 3 -0.02 -9.11 -15.54
N LYS A 4 -0.45 -10.29 -15.10
CA LYS A 4 -1.85 -10.74 -15.20
C LYS A 4 -2.77 -9.84 -14.37
N LEU A 5 -2.31 -9.46 -13.16
CA LEU A 5 -3.02 -8.52 -12.29
C LEU A 5 -3.18 -7.16 -12.96
N ILE A 6 -2.12 -6.61 -13.55
CA ILE A 6 -2.17 -5.32 -14.27
C ILE A 6 -3.15 -5.38 -15.44
N ASP A 7 -3.09 -6.44 -16.27
CA ASP A 7 -3.96 -6.60 -17.43
C ASP A 7 -5.44 -6.72 -17.01
N ALA A 8 -5.76 -7.46 -15.95
CA ALA A 8 -7.11 -7.56 -15.39
C ALA A 8 -7.60 -6.21 -14.82
N LEU A 9 -6.72 -5.49 -14.11
CA LEU A 9 -7.04 -4.16 -13.55
C LEU A 9 -7.33 -3.12 -14.61
N LEU A 10 -6.57 -3.11 -15.71
CA LEU A 10 -6.80 -2.20 -16.83
C LEU A 10 -8.15 -2.49 -17.51
N GLN A 11 -8.51 -3.76 -17.68
CA GLN A 11 -9.83 -4.14 -18.20
C GLN A 11 -10.95 -3.71 -17.26
N ALA A 12 -10.82 -3.98 -15.96
CA ALA A 12 -11.82 -3.61 -14.95
C ALA A 12 -12.03 -2.10 -14.89
N ARG A 13 -10.94 -1.32 -14.98
CA ARG A 13 -10.99 0.15 -15.04
C ARG A 13 -11.74 0.64 -16.28
N ASN A 14 -11.40 0.10 -17.45
CA ASN A 14 -12.01 0.54 -18.72
C ASN A 14 -13.51 0.23 -18.76
N ARG A 15 -13.96 -0.79 -18.02
CA ARG A 15 -15.38 -1.14 -17.85
C ARG A 15 -16.06 -0.41 -16.67
N GLY A 16 -15.31 0.36 -15.87
CA GLY A 16 -15.84 1.10 -14.72
C GLY A 16 -16.27 0.22 -13.54
N LEU A 17 -15.64 -0.93 -13.35
CA LEU A 17 -16.09 -1.93 -12.37
C LEU A 17 -15.70 -1.63 -10.92
N TYR A 18 -14.79 -0.69 -10.67
CA TYR A 18 -14.38 -0.30 -9.32
C TYR A 18 -14.23 1.22 -9.22
N SER A 19 -14.40 1.75 -8.02
CA SER A 19 -14.34 3.19 -7.72
C SER A 19 -12.99 3.62 -7.17
N ARG A 20 -12.28 2.74 -6.47
CA ARG A 20 -10.95 3.02 -5.90
C ARG A 20 -10.11 1.75 -5.86
N ILE A 21 -8.79 1.91 -5.90
CA ILE A 21 -7.81 0.83 -5.73
C ILE A 21 -6.61 1.36 -4.94
N THR A 22 -5.96 0.48 -4.17
CA THR A 22 -4.66 0.74 -3.53
C THR A 22 -3.87 -0.56 -3.38
N ASP A 23 -2.55 -0.45 -3.34
CA ASP A 23 -1.66 -1.58 -3.06
C ASP A 23 -1.55 -1.87 -1.54
N CYS A 24 -1.23 -3.12 -1.20
CA CYS A 24 -0.88 -3.51 0.16
C CYS A 24 0.64 -3.40 0.36
N GLY A 25 1.11 -2.24 0.84
CA GLY A 25 2.49 -1.99 1.21
C GLY A 25 2.77 -2.19 2.70
N GLY A 26 3.47 -1.24 3.31
CA GLY A 26 3.74 -1.21 4.75
C GLY A 26 2.44 -1.21 5.56
N GLY A 27 2.36 -2.06 6.59
CA GLY A 27 1.14 -2.27 7.37
C GLY A 27 0.09 -3.18 6.71
N GLY A 28 0.26 -3.59 5.45
CA GLY A 28 -0.59 -4.60 4.82
C GLY A 28 -2.04 -4.17 4.62
N LEU A 29 -2.98 -5.10 4.91
CA LEU A 29 -4.42 -4.80 4.84
C LEU A 29 -4.81 -3.69 5.81
N SER A 30 -4.13 -3.60 6.95
CA SER A 30 -4.45 -2.58 7.96
C SER A 30 -4.28 -1.15 7.46
N SER A 31 -3.21 -0.86 6.71
CA SER A 31 -3.01 0.45 6.08
C SER A 31 -3.96 0.62 4.89
N ALA A 32 -3.95 -0.33 3.95
CA ALA A 32 -4.71 -0.23 2.72
C ALA A 32 -6.22 -0.03 2.95
N VAL A 33 -6.82 -0.86 3.80
CA VAL A 33 -8.26 -0.76 4.12
C VAL A 33 -8.54 0.43 5.04
N GLY A 34 -7.69 0.67 6.04
CA GLY A 34 -7.85 1.79 6.97
C GLY A 34 -7.82 3.16 6.28
N GLU A 35 -6.92 3.34 5.30
CA GLU A 35 -6.84 4.54 4.46
C GLU A 35 -8.00 4.62 3.46
N MET A 36 -8.44 3.49 2.92
CA MET A 36 -9.56 3.48 1.97
C MET A 36 -10.88 3.88 2.64
N ALA A 37 -11.06 3.45 3.89
CA ALA A 37 -12.28 3.62 4.66
C ALA A 37 -12.26 4.81 5.63
N ALA A 38 -11.22 5.65 5.60
CA ALA A 38 -11.00 6.72 6.59
C ALA A 38 -12.22 7.63 6.80
N GLU A 39 -12.94 7.98 5.73
CA GLU A 39 -14.10 8.89 5.78
C GLU A 39 -15.45 8.16 5.91
N THR A 40 -15.48 6.84 5.80
CA THR A 40 -16.70 6.03 5.71
C THR A 40 -16.88 5.08 6.89
N GLY A 41 -15.86 4.28 7.20
CA GLY A 41 -15.96 3.05 7.97
C GLY A 41 -15.97 1.80 7.10
N VAL A 42 -15.73 0.64 7.71
CA VAL A 42 -15.63 -0.66 7.03
C VAL A 42 -15.81 -1.83 7.99
N HIS A 43 -16.52 -2.86 7.53
CA HIS A 43 -16.50 -4.20 8.09
C HIS A 43 -15.55 -5.08 7.29
N VAL A 44 -14.63 -5.78 7.94
CA VAL A 44 -13.71 -6.73 7.30
C VAL A 44 -13.85 -8.11 7.96
N TYR A 45 -14.01 -9.14 7.14
CA TYR A 45 -14.06 -10.55 7.56
C TYR A 45 -12.71 -11.20 7.25
N LEU A 46 -11.88 -11.35 8.27
CA LEU A 46 -10.49 -11.80 8.14
C LEU A 46 -10.39 -13.28 7.75
N ASP A 47 -11.41 -14.09 8.08
CA ASP A 47 -11.53 -15.49 7.68
C ASP A 47 -11.77 -15.68 6.18
N ARG A 48 -12.19 -14.62 5.46
CA ARG A 48 -12.38 -14.64 4.00
C ARG A 48 -11.13 -14.30 3.22
N VAL A 49 -10.07 -13.81 3.87
CA VAL A 49 -8.83 -13.43 3.19
C VAL A 49 -8.12 -14.69 2.69
N PRO A 50 -7.77 -14.81 1.39
CA PRO A 50 -7.02 -15.95 0.89
C PRO A 50 -5.65 -16.05 1.58
N LEU A 51 -5.37 -17.22 2.19
CA LEU A 51 -4.13 -17.45 2.95
C LEU A 51 -3.23 -18.46 2.26
N LYS A 52 -1.94 -18.14 2.15
CA LYS A 52 -0.91 -19.09 1.69
C LYS A 52 -0.52 -20.10 2.77
N TYR A 53 -0.64 -19.72 4.03
CA TYR A 53 -0.27 -20.55 5.18
C TYR A 53 -1.48 -20.73 6.08
N THR A 54 -1.73 -21.96 6.50
CA THR A 54 -2.76 -22.26 7.50
C THR A 54 -2.28 -21.89 8.90
N GLY A 55 -3.22 -21.58 9.80
CA GLY A 55 -2.91 -21.35 11.22
C GLY A 55 -2.45 -19.94 11.58
N LEU A 56 -2.54 -18.97 10.66
CA LEU A 56 -2.30 -17.56 10.98
C LEU A 56 -3.40 -17.03 11.91
N SER A 57 -2.99 -16.27 12.92
CA SER A 57 -3.90 -15.49 13.77
C SER A 57 -4.55 -14.34 12.99
N TYR A 58 -5.70 -13.86 13.47
CA TYR A 58 -6.39 -12.71 12.86
C TYR A 58 -5.49 -11.47 12.78
N THR A 59 -4.63 -11.24 13.78
CA THR A 59 -3.67 -10.14 13.77
C THR A 59 -2.67 -10.32 12.64
N GLU A 60 -2.05 -11.49 12.51
CA GLU A 60 -1.08 -11.78 11.44
C GLU A 60 -1.71 -11.63 10.05
N ILE A 61 -2.96 -12.05 9.87
CA ILE A 61 -3.70 -11.83 8.61
C ILE A 61 -3.83 -10.33 8.33
N TRP A 62 -4.21 -9.54 9.33
CA TRP A 62 -4.50 -8.12 9.20
C TRP A 62 -3.26 -7.25 8.93
N ILE A 63 -2.15 -7.51 9.62
CA ILE A 63 -0.90 -6.73 9.49
C ILE A 63 0.11 -7.35 8.52
N SER A 64 -0.18 -8.50 7.92
CA SER A 64 0.70 -9.14 6.96
C SER A 64 1.03 -8.21 5.79
N GLU A 65 2.32 -8.09 5.46
CA GLU A 65 2.87 -7.33 4.32
C GLU A 65 3.23 -8.26 3.15
N SER A 66 2.48 -9.35 2.98
CA SER A 66 2.67 -10.22 1.82
C SER A 66 2.52 -9.42 0.52
N GLN A 67 3.45 -9.66 -0.41
CA GLN A 67 3.59 -8.91 -1.65
C GLN A 67 2.50 -9.27 -2.68
N GLU A 68 2.38 -8.44 -3.71
CA GLU A 68 1.47 -8.62 -4.86
C GLU A 68 -0.03 -8.68 -4.49
N ARG A 69 -0.47 -7.82 -3.55
CA ARG A 69 -1.89 -7.68 -3.20
C ARG A 69 -2.39 -6.26 -3.48
N MET A 70 -3.62 -6.18 -3.95
CA MET A 70 -4.36 -4.94 -4.21
C MET A 70 -5.71 -5.01 -3.50
N VAL A 71 -6.17 -3.88 -2.97
CA VAL A 71 -7.52 -3.72 -2.41
C VAL A 71 -8.33 -2.84 -3.34
N LEU A 72 -9.55 -3.25 -3.67
CA LEU A 72 -10.46 -2.52 -4.56
C LEU A 72 -11.75 -2.17 -3.82
N ALA A 73 -12.23 -0.94 -4.02
CA ALA A 73 -13.59 -0.54 -3.66
C ALA A 73 -14.50 -0.74 -4.87
N VAL A 74 -15.47 -1.64 -4.75
CA VAL A 74 -16.29 -2.12 -5.87
C VAL A 74 -17.77 -1.84 -5.57
N PRO A 75 -18.52 -1.16 -6.47
CA PRO A 75 -19.97 -1.04 -6.33
C PRO A 75 -20.64 -2.42 -6.28
N PRO A 76 -21.64 -2.65 -5.41
CA PRO A 76 -22.26 -3.97 -5.23
C PRO A 76 -22.76 -4.61 -6.53
N ASN A 77 -23.28 -3.80 -7.47
CA ASN A 77 -23.76 -4.25 -8.77
C ASN A 77 -22.65 -4.62 -9.77
N CYS A 78 -21.38 -4.36 -9.45
CA CYS A 78 -20.22 -4.68 -10.29
C CYS A 78 -19.40 -5.86 -9.76
N VAL A 79 -19.70 -6.37 -8.55
CA VAL A 79 -18.90 -7.40 -7.88
C VAL A 79 -18.81 -8.69 -8.69
N GLU A 80 -19.94 -9.22 -9.17
CA GLU A 80 -19.96 -10.48 -9.93
C GLU A 80 -19.19 -10.37 -11.25
N GLU A 81 -19.35 -9.26 -11.96
CA GLU A 81 -18.64 -9.01 -13.22
C GLU A 81 -17.13 -8.89 -12.97
N LEU A 82 -16.72 -8.18 -11.93
CA LEU A 82 -15.32 -8.01 -11.57
C LEU A 82 -14.68 -9.35 -11.18
N LEU A 83 -15.35 -10.16 -10.35
CA LEU A 83 -14.85 -11.47 -9.96
C LEU A 83 -14.70 -12.41 -11.17
N THR A 84 -15.67 -12.38 -12.09
CA THR A 84 -15.61 -13.16 -13.34
C THR A 84 -14.42 -12.72 -14.20
N LEU A 85 -14.26 -11.41 -14.40
CA LEU A 85 -13.15 -10.85 -15.16
C LEU A 85 -11.80 -11.25 -14.56
N PHE A 86 -11.64 -11.21 -13.24
CA PHE A 86 -10.39 -11.60 -12.58
C PHE A 86 -10.13 -13.10 -12.72
N ALA A 87 -11.15 -13.93 -12.55
CA ALA A 87 -11.06 -15.37 -12.75
C ALA A 87 -10.65 -15.74 -14.19
N ASP A 88 -11.23 -15.08 -15.21
CA ASP A 88 -10.88 -15.27 -16.62
C ASP A 88 -9.42 -14.92 -16.94
N ASN A 89 -8.78 -14.10 -16.10
CA ASN A 89 -7.38 -13.72 -16.23
C ASN A 89 -6.44 -14.51 -15.29
N ASP A 90 -6.91 -15.59 -14.66
CA ASP A 90 -6.20 -16.36 -13.62
C ASP A 90 -5.70 -15.49 -12.45
N VAL A 91 -6.49 -14.49 -12.03
CA VAL A 91 -6.19 -13.64 -10.88
C VAL A 91 -7.19 -13.95 -9.77
N GLU A 92 -6.69 -14.35 -8.61
CA GLU A 92 -7.53 -14.60 -7.43
C GLU A 92 -8.06 -13.26 -6.89
N ALA A 93 -9.37 -13.19 -6.68
CA ALA A 93 -10.05 -12.06 -6.07
C ALA A 93 -11.13 -12.57 -5.11
N THR A 94 -11.30 -11.91 -3.97
CA THR A 94 -12.29 -12.29 -2.96
C THR A 94 -12.84 -11.05 -2.27
N VAL A 95 -14.15 -11.06 -2.02
CA VAL A 95 -14.81 -10.02 -1.23
C VAL A 95 -14.52 -10.26 0.25
N ILE A 96 -13.70 -9.39 0.83
CA ILE A 96 -13.26 -9.50 2.24
C ILE A 96 -14.06 -8.62 3.20
N GLY A 97 -14.96 -7.78 2.70
CA GLY A 97 -15.64 -6.79 3.53
C GLY A 97 -16.58 -5.87 2.77
N GLU A 98 -17.14 -4.90 3.49
CA GLU A 98 -18.06 -3.89 2.98
C GLU A 98 -17.78 -2.54 3.65
N PHE A 99 -17.90 -1.45 2.89
CA PHE A 99 -17.82 -0.10 3.45
C PHE A 99 -19.10 0.23 4.19
N THR A 100 -18.96 0.89 5.34
CA THR A 100 -20.06 1.38 6.16
C THR A 100 -20.13 2.90 6.10
N ASN A 101 -21.06 3.53 6.81
CA ASN A 101 -21.19 4.98 6.90
C ASN A 101 -21.09 5.50 8.35
N ASP A 102 -20.63 4.66 9.28
CA ASP A 102 -20.56 4.92 10.71
C ASP A 102 -19.18 5.37 11.20
N ARG A 103 -18.20 5.42 10.28
CA ARG A 103 -16.79 5.78 10.51
C ARG A 103 -16.12 4.91 11.56
N ARG A 104 -16.44 3.61 11.55
CA ARG A 104 -15.79 2.59 12.39
C ARG A 104 -15.01 1.59 11.55
N LEU A 105 -13.87 1.14 12.07
CA LEU A 105 -13.14 -0.02 11.60
C LEU A 105 -13.58 -1.20 12.45
N GLN A 106 -14.32 -2.14 11.88
CA GLN A 106 -14.73 -3.36 12.56
C GLN A 106 -14.15 -4.58 11.86
N LEU A 107 -13.41 -5.39 12.61
CA LEU A 107 -12.82 -6.62 12.11
C LEU A 107 -13.54 -7.81 12.74
N PHE A 108 -13.96 -8.73 11.88
CA PHE A 108 -14.60 -9.98 12.25
C PHE A 108 -13.67 -11.15 11.90
N TYR A 109 -13.65 -12.18 12.73
CA TYR A 109 -12.95 -13.43 12.47
C TYR A 109 -13.78 -14.59 13.00
N HIS A 110 -14.27 -15.45 12.09
CA HIS A 110 -15.23 -16.52 12.43
C HIS A 110 -16.45 -15.98 13.18
N GLU A 111 -17.07 -14.93 12.62
CA GLU A 111 -18.25 -14.23 13.18
C GLU A 111 -18.00 -13.43 14.49
N GLU A 112 -16.84 -13.58 15.12
CA GLU A 112 -16.47 -12.85 16.33
C GLU A 112 -15.90 -11.46 15.99
N LEU A 113 -16.38 -10.42 16.67
CA LEU A 113 -15.84 -9.06 16.56
C LEU A 113 -14.52 -8.96 17.33
N VAL A 114 -13.40 -8.96 16.60
CA VAL A 114 -12.04 -8.95 17.17
C VAL A 114 -11.41 -7.56 17.26
N CYS A 115 -11.96 -6.58 16.56
CA CYS A 115 -11.52 -5.18 16.64
C CYS A 115 -12.69 -4.26 16.34
N ASP A 116 -12.80 -3.18 17.11
CA ASP A 116 -13.75 -2.11 16.86
C ASP A 116 -13.12 -0.76 17.24
N LEU A 117 -12.74 0.04 16.25
CA LEU A 117 -12.04 1.30 16.42
C LEU A 117 -12.73 2.43 15.65
N ASN A 118 -12.72 3.63 16.23
CA ASN A 118 -13.16 4.83 15.54
C ASN A 118 -12.09 5.28 14.51
N MET A 119 -12.50 5.62 13.28
CA MET A 119 -11.58 6.03 12.22
C MET A 119 -10.83 7.34 12.53
N GLU A 120 -11.47 8.32 13.19
CA GLU A 120 -10.82 9.55 13.64
C GLU A 120 -9.68 9.25 14.61
N PHE A 121 -9.94 8.36 15.57
CA PHE A 121 -8.91 7.95 16.53
C PHE A 121 -7.79 7.17 15.85
N LEU A 122 -8.10 6.30 14.89
CA LEU A 122 -7.10 5.53 14.15
C LEU A 122 -6.12 6.46 13.40
N HIS A 123 -6.63 7.49 12.73
CA HIS A 123 -5.83 8.39 11.89
C HIS A 123 -5.22 9.58 12.64
N HIS A 124 -5.86 10.06 13.70
CA HIS A 124 -5.49 11.29 14.41
C HIS A 124 -5.24 11.11 15.91
N GLY A 125 -5.32 9.88 16.43
CA GLY A 125 -5.09 9.59 17.85
C GLY A 125 -3.63 9.72 18.30
N ARG A 126 -2.66 9.75 17.37
CA ARG A 126 -1.24 9.90 17.70
C ARG A 126 -0.83 11.39 17.72
N PRO A 127 -0.30 11.91 18.85
CA PRO A 127 0.21 13.27 18.91
C PRO A 127 1.33 13.52 17.89
N GLN A 128 1.29 14.68 17.24
CA GLN A 128 2.31 15.09 16.28
C GLN A 128 3.57 15.58 17.01
N LEU A 129 4.72 14.99 16.68
CA LEU A 129 6.01 15.43 17.21
C LEU A 129 6.36 16.81 16.65
N ARG A 130 6.64 17.77 17.54
CA ARG A 130 7.19 19.08 17.16
C ARG A 130 8.68 19.08 17.49
N ALA A 131 9.52 19.33 16.49
CA ALA A 131 10.96 19.44 16.64
C ALA A 131 11.45 20.74 15.98
N GLU A 132 12.46 21.36 16.58
CA GLU A 132 13.14 22.52 16.00
C GLU A 132 14.29 22.04 15.12
N ALA A 133 14.26 22.41 13.84
CA ALA A 133 15.34 22.12 12.91
C ALA A 133 16.41 23.21 12.99
N VAL A 134 17.65 22.83 13.28
CA VAL A 134 18.82 23.70 13.15
C VAL A 134 19.55 23.32 11.87
N TRP A 135 19.68 24.27 10.95
CA TRP A 135 20.48 24.09 9.75
C TRP A 135 21.81 24.80 9.89
N GLU A 136 22.89 24.03 9.86
CA GLU A 136 24.24 24.54 9.74
C GLU A 136 24.67 24.41 8.28
N LYS A 137 24.95 25.55 7.64
CA LYS A 137 25.44 25.57 6.25
C LYS A 137 26.77 24.82 6.21
N PRO A 138 26.91 23.75 5.41
CA PRO A 138 28.20 23.11 5.21
C PRO A 138 29.17 24.13 4.60
N GLY A 139 30.28 24.39 5.30
CA GLY A 139 31.43 25.06 4.73
C GLY A 139 32.22 24.03 3.92
N HIS A 140 32.32 24.24 2.62
CA HIS A 140 33.27 23.51 1.79
C HIS A 140 34.36 24.49 1.42
N ASP A 141 35.59 24.21 1.83
CA ASP A 141 36.74 24.99 1.37
C ASP A 141 36.90 24.79 -0.14
N GLU A 142 37.08 25.89 -0.86
CA GLU A 142 37.41 25.81 -2.27
C GLU A 142 38.82 25.21 -2.40
N PRO A 143 39.00 24.12 -3.17
CA PRO A 143 40.32 23.54 -3.36
C PRO A 143 41.28 24.56 -3.99
N ASP A 144 42.29 24.98 -3.23
CA ASP A 144 43.33 25.88 -3.73
C ASP A 144 44.47 25.08 -4.35
N PHE A 145 44.40 24.89 -5.67
CA PHE A 145 45.46 24.26 -6.45
C PHE A 145 45.60 24.88 -7.84
N ALA A 146 46.82 24.88 -8.37
CA ALA A 146 47.06 25.34 -9.73
C ALA A 146 46.40 24.41 -10.77
N PRO A 147 45.75 24.95 -11.82
CA PRO A 147 45.11 24.14 -12.85
C PRO A 147 46.08 23.10 -13.45
N PRO A 148 45.76 21.79 -13.39
CA PRO A 148 46.60 20.77 -13.99
C PRO A 148 46.69 20.99 -15.50
N GLN A 149 47.88 20.82 -16.07
CA GLN A 149 48.08 20.91 -17.52
C GLN A 149 47.48 19.70 -18.27
N ASP A 150 47.30 18.56 -17.58
CA ASP A 150 46.67 17.36 -18.11
C ASP A 150 45.58 16.89 -17.16
N LEU A 151 44.35 16.80 -17.68
CA LEU A 151 43.17 16.34 -16.96
C LEU A 151 42.79 14.89 -17.31
N THR A 152 43.54 14.22 -18.21
CA THR A 152 43.17 12.90 -18.75
C THR A 152 42.99 11.88 -17.64
N LYS A 153 43.88 11.83 -16.65
CA LYS A 153 43.78 10.90 -15.53
C LYS A 153 42.56 11.19 -14.64
N SER A 154 42.33 12.45 -14.30
CA SER A 154 41.18 12.87 -13.47
C SER A 154 39.87 12.63 -14.21
N LEU A 155 39.83 12.88 -15.51
CA LEU A 155 38.69 12.60 -16.38
C LEU A 155 38.41 11.10 -16.45
N LEU A 156 39.44 10.26 -16.63
CA LEU A 156 39.28 8.80 -16.60
C LEU A 156 38.82 8.29 -15.24
N GLN A 157 39.23 8.93 -14.14
CA GLN A 157 38.74 8.60 -12.79
C GLN A 157 37.27 8.98 -12.60
N VAL A 158 36.86 10.14 -13.10
CA VAL A 158 35.46 10.59 -13.07
C VAL A 158 34.60 9.68 -13.95
N LEU A 159 35.00 9.42 -15.19
CA LEU A 159 34.27 8.52 -16.12
C LEU A 159 34.29 7.05 -15.69
N GLY A 160 35.26 6.65 -14.87
CA GLY A 160 35.33 5.31 -14.28
C GLY A 160 34.59 5.20 -12.94
N ALA A 161 34.00 6.29 -12.44
CA ALA A 161 33.27 6.28 -11.19
C ALA A 161 31.85 5.79 -11.43
N TRP A 162 31.34 4.92 -10.55
CA TRP A 162 30.00 4.32 -10.67
C TRP A 162 28.85 5.33 -10.59
N ASN A 163 29.14 6.55 -10.15
CA ASN A 163 28.20 7.65 -10.01
C ASN A 163 28.23 8.64 -11.17
N VAL A 164 28.96 8.33 -12.25
CA VAL A 164 29.11 9.13 -13.47
C VAL A 164 28.79 8.23 -14.67
#